data_AF-A0A7Y3PD87-F1
#
_entry.id   AF-A0A7Y3PD87-F1
#
_cell.length_a   1.000
_cell.length_b   1.000
_cell.length_c   1.000
_cell.angle_alpha   90.00
_cell.angle_beta   90.00
_cell.angle_gamma   90.00
#
_symmetry.space_group_name_H-M   'P 1'
#
loop_
_entity.id
_entity.type
_entity.pdbx_description
1 polymer ?
#
loop_
_entity_poly.entity_id
_entity_poly.type
_entity_poly.pdbx_seq_one_letter_code
_entity_poly.pdbx_strand_id
1 'polypeptide(L)'
;METLGARSSWTIVGATIMTWAFLLYGYSDSYPWLSAIEIVVGFFGLSVVAMSWLHAEQSFSEGFAWVALGVSITAFIVWCWVQVRVAPAYGTDESAFDQYAAQLVTHGHNPYVASMARSFSLFHVSPDGFTFRLNGTPVTQLSYPALSFLLYVPFLLIGWSNQLAIGVNVAMWSLAVIVSFILLPRALKPLAIVLGSLGVYTGFAVGGVTDALYVPFLVIAVFQWDRYPAQRGWRRWISPTAMGLAMAIKQTPWFVLPFLLAGIYLESQRSENDARHAKSVVWSYLWRAGVVFALPNIAFIAASPAGWLRGVFTPIFGNAVPAGQGWIALSNFLGIGGGLLKVYALLAVSVIILSLVFFVLLYPRTKAIAVLMPSFVLFFSERSFANYLVMLLLPTLVAAGSTRLASVERGTMPLALW
;
A
#
# COMPACT_ATOMS: atom_id res chain seq x y z
N MET A 1 -20.35 -13.14 22.15
CA MET A 1 -19.27 -12.18 21.82
C MET A 1 -19.10 -12.01 20.31
N GLU A 2 -19.11 -13.09 19.50
CA GLU A 2 -18.99 -12.99 18.03
C GLU A 2 -20.09 -12.14 17.37
N THR A 3 -21.31 -12.19 17.89
CA THR A 3 -22.43 -11.36 17.40
C THR A 3 -22.22 -9.88 17.66
N LEU A 4 -21.78 -9.48 18.86
CA LEU A 4 -21.54 -8.07 19.20
C LEU A 4 -20.43 -7.46 18.32
N GLY A 5 -19.32 -8.19 18.15
CA GLY A 5 -18.22 -7.74 17.28
C GLY A 5 -18.67 -7.49 15.84
N ALA A 6 -19.42 -8.42 15.26
CA ALA A 6 -19.96 -8.27 13.91
C ALA A 6 -20.91 -7.04 13.80
N ARG A 7 -21.80 -6.85 14.78
CA ARG A 7 -22.72 -5.69 14.81
C ARG A 7 -21.95 -4.37 14.91
N SER A 8 -20.94 -4.30 15.77
CA SER A 8 -20.07 -3.12 15.88
C SER A 8 -19.32 -2.84 14.57
N SER A 9 -18.74 -3.86 13.93
CA SER A 9 -18.03 -3.67 12.65
C SER A 9 -18.95 -3.16 11.54
N TRP A 10 -20.16 -3.71 11.41
CA TRP A 10 -21.12 -3.25 10.41
C TRP A 10 -21.72 -1.87 10.73
N THR A 11 -21.85 -1.52 12.00
CA THR A 11 -22.18 -0.15 12.42
C THR A 11 -21.13 0.84 11.93
N ILE A 12 -19.85 0.49 12.06
CA ILE A 12 -18.74 1.32 11.57
C ILE A 12 -18.77 1.40 10.04
N VAL A 13 -19.11 0.32 9.32
CA VAL A 13 -19.32 0.38 7.86
C VAL A 13 -20.44 1.34 7.49
N GLY A 14 -21.60 1.25 8.15
CA GLY A 14 -22.72 2.16 7.90
C GLY A 14 -22.33 3.63 8.15
N ALA A 15 -21.66 3.91 9.28
CA ALA A 15 -21.12 5.23 9.57
C ALA A 15 -20.09 5.70 8.53
N THR A 16 -19.22 4.80 8.06
CA THR A 16 -18.23 5.09 7.01
C THR A 16 -18.91 5.50 5.70
N ILE A 17 -19.98 4.78 5.31
CA ILE A 17 -20.77 5.12 4.12
C ILE A 17 -21.48 6.46 4.29
N MET A 18 -21.99 6.76 5.49
CA MET A 18 -22.57 8.09 5.76
C MET A 18 -21.52 9.20 5.62
N THR A 19 -20.28 8.98 6.08
CA THR A 19 -19.20 9.95 5.87
C THR A 19 -18.96 10.24 4.39
N TRP A 20 -19.08 9.24 3.51
CA TRP A 20 -19.02 9.47 2.07
C TRP A 20 -20.13 10.39 1.56
N ALA A 21 -21.36 10.23 2.04
CA ALA A 21 -22.46 11.13 1.71
C ALA A 21 -22.15 12.58 2.13
N PHE A 22 -21.63 12.79 3.34
CA PHE A 22 -21.26 14.12 3.82
C PHE A 22 -20.10 14.74 3.03
N LEU A 23 -19.12 13.93 2.62
CA LEU A 23 -18.03 14.40 1.76
C LEU A 23 -18.53 14.83 0.37
N LEU A 24 -19.52 14.14 -0.19
CA LEU A 24 -20.15 14.53 -1.45
C LEU A 24 -20.99 15.80 -1.31
N TYR A 25 -21.72 15.93 -0.20
CA TYR A 25 -22.52 17.11 0.13
C TYR A 25 -21.74 18.42 0.12
N GLY A 26 -20.48 18.40 0.56
CA GLY A 26 -19.61 19.57 0.49
C GLY A 26 -19.41 20.16 -0.91
N TYR A 27 -19.84 19.46 -1.98
CA TYR A 27 -19.71 19.89 -3.37
C TYR A 27 -21.04 20.03 -4.11
N SER A 28 -22.18 19.82 -3.45
CA SER A 28 -23.51 19.84 -4.08
C SER A 28 -23.88 21.21 -4.65
N ASP A 29 -23.37 22.31 -4.08
CA ASP A 29 -23.54 23.66 -4.64
C ASP A 29 -22.91 23.81 -6.04
N SER A 30 -21.77 23.15 -6.28
CA SER A 30 -21.08 23.18 -7.58
C SER A 30 -21.58 22.09 -8.53
N TYR A 31 -22.05 20.98 -7.99
CA TYR A 31 -22.51 19.82 -8.75
C TYR A 31 -23.85 19.29 -8.19
N PRO A 32 -24.99 19.94 -8.52
CA PRO A 32 -26.29 19.62 -7.90
C PRO A 32 -26.78 18.18 -8.07
N TRP A 33 -26.30 17.46 -9.10
CA TRP A 33 -26.62 16.05 -9.29
C TRP A 33 -26.04 15.15 -8.18
N LEU A 34 -25.03 15.62 -7.44
CA LEU A 34 -24.48 14.92 -6.27
C LEU A 34 -25.52 14.80 -5.14
N SER A 35 -26.48 15.71 -5.04
CA SER A 35 -27.54 15.63 -4.02
C SER A 35 -28.40 14.35 -4.14
N ALA A 36 -28.60 13.84 -5.36
CA ALA A 36 -29.28 12.56 -5.52
C ALA A 36 -28.42 11.40 -4.97
N ILE A 37 -27.11 11.45 -5.20
CA ILE A 37 -26.17 10.41 -4.77
C ILE A 37 -25.98 10.44 -3.26
N GLU A 38 -25.75 11.60 -2.67
CA GLU A 38 -25.53 11.72 -1.22
C GLU A 38 -26.75 11.25 -0.43
N ILE A 39 -27.97 11.52 -0.89
CA ILE A 39 -29.20 11.07 -0.22
C ILE A 39 -29.28 9.54 -0.26
N VAL A 40 -29.04 8.92 -1.42
CA VAL A 40 -29.07 7.46 -1.57
C VAL A 40 -27.97 6.79 -0.74
N VAL A 41 -26.73 7.30 -0.82
CA VAL A 41 -25.58 6.78 -0.08
C VAL A 41 -25.79 6.96 1.43
N GLY A 42 -26.25 8.14 1.86
CA GLY A 42 -26.50 8.46 3.26
C GLY A 42 -27.62 7.62 3.86
N PHE A 43 -28.73 7.45 3.13
CA PHE A 43 -29.84 6.59 3.54
C PHE A 43 -29.42 5.12 3.60
N PHE A 44 -28.62 4.65 2.63
CA PHE A 44 -28.06 3.30 2.67
C PHE A 44 -27.17 3.10 3.90
N GLY A 45 -26.27 4.05 4.20
CA GLY A 45 -25.41 4.02 5.38
C GLY A 45 -26.20 3.98 6.70
N LEU A 46 -27.22 4.83 6.83
CA LEU A 46 -28.15 4.83 7.97
C LEU A 46 -28.88 3.48 8.10
N SER A 47 -29.33 2.93 6.99
CA SER A 47 -30.00 1.62 6.96
C SER A 47 -29.07 0.50 7.41
N VAL A 48 -27.79 0.53 7.01
CA VAL A 48 -26.77 -0.43 7.48
C VAL A 48 -26.61 -0.34 9.00
N VAL A 49 -26.55 0.87 9.56
CA VAL A 49 -26.49 1.09 11.02
C VAL A 49 -27.74 0.57 11.71
N ALA A 50 -28.94 0.87 11.21
CA ALA A 50 -30.17 0.36 11.81
C ALA A 50 -30.23 -1.18 11.77
N MET A 51 -29.92 -1.77 10.61
CA MET A 51 -29.96 -3.22 10.41
C MET A 51 -28.94 -3.97 11.27
N SER A 52 -27.78 -3.38 11.57
CA SER A 52 -26.76 -4.02 12.42
C SER A 52 -27.25 -4.24 13.85
N TRP A 53 -28.24 -3.47 14.32
CA TRP A 53 -28.81 -3.62 15.66
C TRP A 53 -30.17 -4.33 15.68
N LEU A 54 -30.91 -4.32 14.56
CA LEU A 54 -32.22 -4.97 14.45
C LEU A 54 -32.14 -6.48 14.19
N HIS A 55 -31.12 -6.95 13.46
CA HIS A 55 -30.95 -8.39 13.20
C HIS A 55 -30.13 -9.05 14.31
N ALA A 56 -30.82 -9.58 15.31
CA ALA A 56 -30.16 -10.13 16.49
C ALA A 56 -29.36 -11.43 16.23
N GLU A 57 -29.73 -12.22 15.23
CA GLU A 57 -29.23 -13.59 15.08
C GLU A 57 -28.55 -13.90 13.73
N GLN A 58 -28.71 -13.04 12.71
CA GLN A 58 -28.16 -13.30 11.37
C GLN A 58 -27.02 -12.34 11.03
N SER A 59 -25.87 -12.91 10.65
CA SER A 59 -24.82 -12.15 9.97
C SER A 59 -25.35 -11.62 8.64
N PHE A 60 -25.01 -10.39 8.26
CA PHE A 60 -25.31 -9.86 6.92
C PHE A 60 -24.91 -10.86 5.83
N SER A 61 -25.77 -10.99 4.82
CA SER A 61 -25.52 -11.90 3.71
C SER A 61 -24.26 -11.47 2.93
N GLU A 62 -23.63 -12.45 2.26
CA GLU A 62 -22.46 -12.17 1.41
C GLU A 62 -22.81 -11.13 0.33
N GLY A 63 -24.01 -11.22 -0.26
CA GLY A 63 -24.50 -10.27 -1.26
C GLY A 63 -24.63 -8.85 -0.71
N PHE A 64 -25.15 -8.70 0.51
CA PHE A 64 -25.20 -7.39 1.17
C PHE A 64 -23.80 -6.80 1.37
N ALA A 65 -22.83 -7.62 1.76
CA ALA A 65 -21.47 -7.15 1.97
C ALA A 65 -20.83 -6.64 0.66
N TRP A 66 -21.11 -7.30 -0.47
CA TRP A 66 -20.70 -6.83 -1.80
C TRP A 66 -21.38 -5.54 -2.22
N VAL A 67 -22.68 -5.38 -1.91
CA VAL A 67 -23.39 -4.12 -2.16
C VAL A 67 -22.77 -2.98 -1.34
N ALA A 68 -22.48 -3.20 -0.05
CA ALA A 68 -21.83 -2.19 0.78
C ALA A 68 -20.45 -1.79 0.24
N LEU A 69 -19.63 -2.77 -0.17
CA LEU A 69 -18.35 -2.49 -0.83
C LEU A 69 -18.55 -1.68 -2.13
N GLY A 70 -19.50 -2.09 -2.97
CA GLY A 70 -19.80 -1.41 -4.24
C GLY A 70 -20.23 0.04 -4.04
N VAL A 71 -21.08 0.31 -3.05
CA VAL A 71 -21.49 1.67 -2.67
C VAL A 71 -20.29 2.49 -2.21
N SER A 72 -19.44 1.96 -1.32
CA SER A 72 -18.24 2.67 -0.84
C SER A 72 -17.24 2.98 -1.95
N ILE A 73 -16.94 2.01 -2.83
CA ILE A 73 -16.01 2.22 -3.96
C ILE A 73 -16.60 3.23 -4.96
N THR A 74 -17.89 3.15 -5.23
CA THR A 74 -18.54 4.10 -6.15
C THR A 74 -18.51 5.51 -5.58
N ALA A 75 -18.86 5.69 -4.30
CA ALA A 75 -18.81 7.00 -3.65
C ALA A 75 -17.38 7.57 -3.61
N PHE A 76 -16.37 6.72 -3.34
CA PHE A 76 -14.96 7.09 -3.43
C PHE A 76 -14.57 7.58 -4.83
N ILE A 77 -14.91 6.83 -5.89
CA ILE A 77 -14.60 7.21 -7.28
C ILE A 77 -15.27 8.52 -7.66
N VAL A 78 -16.56 8.70 -7.30
CA VAL A 78 -17.30 9.94 -7.55
C VAL A 78 -16.64 11.10 -6.80
N TRP A 79 -16.27 10.92 -5.54
CA TRP A 79 -15.58 11.95 -4.77
C TRP A 79 -14.23 12.30 -5.40
N CYS A 80 -13.42 11.33 -5.82
CA CYS A 80 -12.16 11.58 -6.53
C CYS A 80 -12.36 12.34 -7.83
N TRP A 81 -13.40 12.00 -8.60
CA TRP A 81 -13.75 12.72 -9.82
C TRP A 81 -14.04 14.19 -9.53
N VAL A 82 -14.79 14.49 -8.46
CA VAL A 82 -15.08 15.87 -8.04
C VAL A 82 -13.78 16.59 -7.65
N GLN A 83 -12.92 15.95 -6.85
CA GLN A 83 -11.66 16.57 -6.42
C GLN A 83 -10.78 16.97 -7.60
N VAL A 84 -10.62 16.07 -8.58
CA VAL A 84 -9.82 16.32 -9.79
C VAL A 84 -10.41 17.45 -10.63
N ARG A 85 -11.73 17.61 -10.63
CA ARG A 85 -12.39 18.72 -11.33
C ARG A 85 -12.19 20.07 -10.64
N VAL A 86 -12.19 20.08 -9.32
CA VAL A 86 -11.97 21.29 -8.51
C VAL A 86 -10.50 21.71 -8.55
N ALA A 87 -9.59 20.75 -8.45
CA ALA A 87 -8.14 20.98 -8.44
C ALA A 87 -7.45 19.99 -9.41
N PRO A 88 -7.36 20.31 -10.71
CA PRO A 88 -6.78 19.41 -11.71
C PRO A 88 -5.25 19.34 -11.70
N ALA A 89 -4.58 20.20 -10.94
CA ALA A 89 -3.14 20.15 -10.78
C ALA A 89 -2.70 18.86 -10.06
N TYR A 90 -1.56 18.29 -10.45
CA TYR A 90 -1.03 17.11 -9.77
C TYR A 90 -0.47 17.52 -8.41
N GLY A 91 -0.86 16.78 -7.36
CA GLY A 91 -0.53 17.13 -5.98
C GLY A 91 0.93 16.85 -5.58
N THR A 92 1.63 16.00 -6.31
CA THR A 92 3.02 15.61 -6.03
C THR A 92 3.86 15.60 -7.30
N ASP A 93 5.16 15.89 -7.13
CA ASP A 93 6.17 15.64 -8.15
C ASP A 93 6.24 14.17 -8.57
N GLU A 94 6.06 13.26 -7.62
CA GLU A 94 6.05 11.81 -7.82
C GLU A 94 5.05 11.37 -8.92
N SER A 95 3.77 11.72 -8.78
CA SER A 95 2.75 11.34 -9.77
C SER A 95 2.99 11.95 -11.14
N ALA A 96 3.54 13.17 -11.17
CA ALA A 96 3.95 13.85 -12.38
C ALA A 96 5.15 13.17 -13.05
N PHE A 97 6.12 12.69 -12.26
CA PHE A 97 7.30 11.98 -12.76
C PHE A 97 6.92 10.62 -13.34
N ASP A 98 6.09 9.83 -12.65
CA ASP A 98 5.68 8.52 -13.13
C ASP A 98 4.93 8.62 -14.47
N GLN A 99 3.99 9.56 -14.60
CA GLN A 99 3.30 9.75 -15.88
C GLN A 99 4.21 10.33 -16.98
N TYR A 100 5.07 11.29 -16.66
CA TYR A 100 6.00 11.84 -17.65
C TYR A 100 7.01 10.77 -18.12
N ALA A 101 7.48 9.92 -17.21
CA ALA A 101 8.34 8.78 -17.54
C ALA A 101 7.64 7.81 -18.50
N ALA A 102 6.35 7.52 -18.28
CA ALA A 102 5.57 6.73 -19.21
C ALA A 102 5.45 7.39 -20.59
N GLN A 103 5.24 8.70 -20.64
CA GLN A 103 5.23 9.47 -21.89
C GLN A 103 6.57 9.38 -22.61
N LEU A 104 7.70 9.52 -21.90
CA LEU A 104 9.03 9.35 -22.48
C LEU A 104 9.21 7.96 -23.12
N VAL A 105 8.78 6.90 -22.44
CA VAL A 105 8.84 5.52 -22.96
C VAL A 105 8.03 5.37 -24.23
N THR A 106 6.81 5.91 -24.28
CA THR A 106 5.98 5.86 -25.50
C THR A 106 6.59 6.60 -26.69
N HIS A 107 7.54 7.50 -26.45
CA HIS A 107 8.31 8.21 -27.48
C HIS A 107 9.73 7.64 -27.69
N GLY A 108 10.03 6.45 -27.13
CA GLY A 108 11.31 5.77 -27.32
C GLY A 108 12.48 6.33 -26.49
N HIS A 109 12.19 7.15 -25.48
CA HIS A 109 13.21 7.72 -24.59
C HIS A 109 13.32 6.93 -23.28
N ASN A 110 14.55 6.75 -22.78
CA ASN A 110 14.80 6.14 -21.48
C ASN A 110 14.59 7.18 -20.35
N PRO A 111 13.60 6.99 -19.44
CA PRO A 111 13.31 7.95 -18.38
C PRO A 111 14.45 8.14 -17.38
N TYR A 112 15.29 7.13 -17.15
CA TYR A 112 16.35 7.18 -16.14
C TYR A 112 17.54 8.06 -16.53
N VAL A 113 17.60 8.52 -17.77
CA VAL A 113 18.62 9.47 -18.25
C VAL A 113 18.04 10.82 -18.64
N ALA A 114 16.72 10.99 -18.53
CA ALA A 114 16.01 12.23 -18.82
C ALA A 114 15.77 13.03 -17.54
N SER A 115 15.70 14.35 -17.67
CA SER A 115 15.22 15.21 -16.57
C SER A 115 13.69 15.18 -16.53
N MET A 116 13.14 15.04 -15.33
CA MET A 116 11.70 15.11 -15.10
C MET A 116 11.19 16.55 -14.95
N ALA A 117 12.05 17.57 -14.99
CA ALA A 117 11.68 18.97 -14.71
C ALA A 117 10.50 19.49 -15.55
N ARG A 118 10.34 19.01 -16.78
CA ARG A 118 9.23 19.40 -17.67
C ARG A 118 7.86 19.00 -17.10
N SER A 119 7.79 17.91 -16.33
CA SER A 119 6.53 17.42 -15.75
C SER A 119 5.87 18.44 -14.84
N PHE A 120 6.65 19.29 -14.14
CA PHE A 120 6.12 20.32 -13.25
C PHE A 120 5.19 21.27 -13.99
N SER A 121 5.66 21.80 -15.13
CA SER A 121 4.85 22.68 -15.98
C SER A 121 3.72 21.95 -16.70
N LEU A 122 3.97 20.72 -17.15
CA LEU A 122 3.02 19.93 -17.94
C LEU A 122 1.79 19.51 -17.13
N PHE A 123 1.98 19.22 -15.85
CA PHE A 123 0.92 18.78 -14.93
C PHE A 123 0.57 19.80 -13.86
N HIS A 124 1.03 21.05 -14.04
CA HIS A 124 0.76 22.19 -13.16
C HIS A 124 1.06 21.91 -11.69
N VAL A 125 2.14 21.18 -11.41
CA VAL A 125 2.52 20.81 -10.05
C VAL A 125 2.89 22.09 -9.27
N SER A 126 2.22 22.32 -8.14
CA SER A 126 2.56 23.42 -7.24
C SER A 126 3.97 23.22 -6.67
N PRO A 127 4.76 24.28 -6.44
CA PRO A 127 6.03 24.18 -5.70
C PRO A 127 5.91 23.49 -4.33
N ASP A 128 4.74 23.54 -3.69
CA ASP A 128 4.47 22.84 -2.42
C ASP A 128 4.51 21.30 -2.58
N GLY A 129 4.29 20.81 -3.79
CA GLY A 129 4.38 19.39 -4.15
C GLY A 129 5.77 18.95 -4.61
N PHE A 130 6.77 19.84 -4.59
CA PHE A 130 8.13 19.51 -5.00
C PHE A 130 8.91 18.88 -3.86
N THR A 131 9.67 17.84 -4.19
CA THR A 131 10.77 17.37 -3.34
C THR A 131 12.00 18.23 -3.57
N PHE A 132 12.46 18.90 -2.52
CA PHE A 132 13.70 19.68 -2.56
C PHE A 132 14.90 18.91 -2.04
N ARG A 133 16.08 19.27 -2.54
CA ARG A 133 17.39 18.88 -2.01
C ARG A 133 17.84 19.89 -0.94
N LEU A 134 18.81 19.51 -0.11
CA LEU A 134 19.37 20.40 0.92
C LEU A 134 19.95 21.72 0.37
N ASN A 135 20.33 21.76 -0.90
CA ASN A 135 20.80 22.99 -1.57
C ASN A 135 19.65 23.86 -2.13
N GLY A 136 18.39 23.54 -1.82
CA GLY A 136 17.21 24.27 -2.27
C GLY A 136 16.75 23.98 -3.70
N THR A 137 17.45 23.12 -4.46
CA THR A 137 17.03 22.74 -5.81
C THR A 137 16.02 21.59 -5.81
N PRO A 138 15.01 21.58 -6.70
CA PRO A 138 14.08 20.47 -6.80
C PRO A 138 14.78 19.21 -7.33
N VAL A 139 14.35 18.05 -6.83
CA VAL A 139 14.69 16.76 -7.41
C VAL A 139 14.04 16.67 -8.79
N THR A 140 14.78 16.20 -9.78
CA THR A 140 14.32 16.11 -11.18
C THR A 140 14.71 14.78 -11.82
N GLN A 141 15.02 13.78 -10.98
CA GLN A 141 15.33 12.42 -11.38
C GLN A 141 14.18 11.50 -10.99
N LEU A 142 13.86 10.57 -11.90
CA LEU A 142 12.94 9.48 -11.58
C LEU A 142 13.53 8.62 -10.45
N SER A 143 12.73 8.35 -9.42
CA SER A 143 13.22 7.76 -8.17
C SER A 143 12.79 6.30 -7.93
N TYR A 144 12.09 5.67 -8.89
CA TYR A 144 11.42 4.38 -8.69
C TYR A 144 11.78 3.33 -9.76
N PRO A 145 11.63 2.02 -9.47
CA PRO A 145 11.83 0.97 -10.46
C PRO A 145 10.74 0.99 -11.54
N ALA A 146 10.99 0.33 -12.66
CA ALA A 146 10.34 0.65 -13.92
C ALA A 146 8.83 0.39 -13.96
N LEU A 147 8.31 -0.51 -13.12
CA LEU A 147 6.87 -0.76 -13.09
C LEU A 147 6.09 0.44 -12.51
N SER A 148 6.76 1.39 -11.84
CA SER A 148 6.15 2.63 -11.36
C SER A 148 5.57 3.49 -12.49
N PHE A 149 6.11 3.42 -13.71
CA PHE A 149 5.63 4.17 -14.86
C PHE A 149 5.15 3.27 -16.01
N LEU A 150 5.61 2.03 -16.11
CA LEU A 150 5.15 1.12 -17.17
C LEU A 150 3.66 0.77 -17.08
N LEU A 151 3.06 0.83 -15.88
CA LEU A 151 1.61 0.60 -15.70
C LEU A 151 0.73 1.59 -16.47
N TYR A 152 1.28 2.74 -16.86
CA TYR A 152 0.60 3.84 -17.51
C TYR A 152 0.64 3.70 -19.04
N VAL A 153 1.66 2.99 -19.56
CA VAL A 153 1.94 2.87 -21.00
C VAL A 153 0.74 2.29 -21.77
N PRO A 154 0.08 1.19 -21.34
CA PRO A 154 -1.09 0.68 -22.07
C PRO A 154 -2.20 1.70 -22.23
N PHE A 155 -2.43 2.54 -21.22
CA PHE A 155 -3.47 3.57 -21.23
C PHE A 155 -3.10 4.75 -22.14
N LEU A 156 -1.84 5.16 -22.14
CA LEU A 156 -1.33 6.17 -23.08
C LEU A 156 -1.48 5.71 -24.54
N LEU A 157 -1.22 4.44 -24.83
CA LEU A 157 -1.32 3.88 -26.18
C LEU A 157 -2.76 3.84 -26.71
N ILE A 158 -3.76 3.70 -25.84
CA ILE A 158 -5.19 3.80 -26.21
C ILE A 158 -5.73 5.24 -26.13
N GLY A 159 -4.86 6.24 -25.91
CA GLY A 159 -5.20 7.65 -25.94
C GLY A 159 -5.62 8.26 -24.60
N TRP A 160 -5.61 7.52 -23.50
CA TRP A 160 -5.91 8.09 -22.17
C TRP A 160 -4.66 8.75 -21.59
N SER A 161 -4.61 10.08 -21.66
CA SER A 161 -3.48 10.89 -21.17
C SER A 161 -3.87 11.88 -20.07
N ASN A 162 -5.12 12.34 -20.04
CA ASN A 162 -5.57 13.32 -19.06
C ASN A 162 -5.80 12.67 -17.68
N GLN A 163 -5.20 13.25 -16.63
CA GLN A 163 -5.33 12.79 -15.24
C GLN A 163 -4.97 11.30 -15.06
N LEU A 164 -4.13 10.75 -15.96
CA LEU A 164 -3.87 9.32 -16.02
C LEU A 164 -3.25 8.81 -14.71
N ALA A 165 -2.28 9.51 -14.15
CA ALA A 165 -1.66 9.11 -12.89
C ALA A 165 -2.65 9.00 -11.76
N ILE A 166 -3.52 10.01 -11.62
CA ILE A 166 -4.53 10.03 -10.57
C ILE A 166 -5.56 8.93 -10.81
N GLY A 167 -6.01 8.74 -12.06
CA GLY A 167 -6.93 7.68 -12.44
C GLY A 167 -6.39 6.28 -12.15
N VAL A 168 -5.13 6.00 -12.50
CA VAL A 168 -4.45 4.74 -12.18
C VAL A 168 -4.31 4.57 -10.67
N ASN A 169 -3.97 5.63 -9.93
CA ASN A 169 -3.84 5.58 -8.47
C ASN A 169 -5.17 5.22 -7.79
N VAL A 170 -6.26 5.86 -8.19
CA VAL A 170 -7.63 5.59 -7.72
C VAL A 170 -8.06 4.15 -8.07
N ALA A 171 -7.78 3.69 -9.29
CA ALA A 171 -8.09 2.34 -9.73
C ALA A 171 -7.32 1.28 -8.93
N MET A 172 -6.02 1.50 -8.68
CA MET A 172 -5.18 0.58 -7.93
C MET A 172 -5.52 0.56 -6.44
N TRP A 173 -5.88 1.69 -5.83
CA TRP A 173 -6.40 1.70 -4.47
C TRP A 173 -7.74 0.93 -4.36
N SER A 174 -8.66 1.18 -5.29
CA SER A 174 -9.94 0.44 -5.36
C SER A 174 -9.70 -1.07 -5.48
N LEU A 175 -8.76 -1.46 -6.35
CA LEU A 175 -8.35 -2.86 -6.50
C LEU A 175 -7.77 -3.43 -5.21
N ALA A 176 -6.95 -2.67 -4.47
CA ALA A 176 -6.40 -3.12 -3.19
C ALA A 176 -7.51 -3.43 -2.18
N VAL A 177 -8.51 -2.56 -2.08
CA VAL A 177 -9.67 -2.74 -1.18
C VAL A 177 -10.50 -3.95 -1.60
N ILE A 178 -10.81 -4.09 -2.90
CA ILE A 178 -11.58 -5.22 -3.45
C ILE A 178 -10.85 -6.54 -3.21
N VAL A 179 -9.55 -6.62 -3.56
CA VAL A 179 -8.75 -7.83 -3.36
C VAL A 179 -8.65 -8.18 -1.89
N SER A 180 -8.44 -7.20 -1.01
CA SER A 180 -8.44 -7.43 0.45
C SER A 180 -9.78 -7.97 0.92
N PHE A 181 -10.90 -7.41 0.46
CA PHE A 181 -12.24 -7.86 0.78
C PHE A 181 -12.51 -9.30 0.31
N ILE A 182 -11.98 -9.70 -0.85
CA ILE A 182 -12.08 -11.08 -1.37
C ILE A 182 -11.29 -12.05 -0.48
N LEU A 183 -10.07 -11.66 -0.10
CA LEU A 183 -9.12 -12.55 0.59
C LEU A 183 -9.39 -12.65 2.10
N LEU A 184 -10.01 -11.64 2.70
CA LEU A 184 -10.30 -11.65 4.13
C LEU A 184 -11.44 -12.62 4.49
N PRO A 185 -11.35 -13.27 5.67
CA PRO A 185 -12.46 -14.05 6.19
C PRO A 185 -13.68 -13.15 6.43
N ARG A 186 -14.89 -13.73 6.37
CA ARG A 186 -16.17 -12.99 6.47
C ARG A 186 -16.21 -11.99 7.63
N ALA A 187 -15.68 -12.38 8.79
CA ALA A 187 -15.65 -11.53 9.99
C ALA A 187 -14.82 -10.24 9.84
N LEU A 188 -13.81 -10.22 8.95
CA LEU A 188 -12.89 -9.09 8.76
C LEU A 188 -13.19 -8.27 7.51
N LYS A 189 -14.08 -8.74 6.63
CA LYS A 189 -14.49 -8.01 5.41
C LYS A 189 -14.96 -6.57 5.67
N PRO A 190 -15.75 -6.27 6.73
CA PRO A 190 -16.11 -4.90 7.07
C PRO A 190 -14.90 -3.96 7.23
N LEU A 191 -13.80 -4.46 7.81
CA LEU A 191 -12.60 -3.66 8.05
C LEU A 191 -11.89 -3.26 6.75
N ALA A 192 -11.98 -4.05 5.67
CA ALA A 192 -11.44 -3.63 4.38
C ALA A 192 -12.18 -2.39 3.83
N ILE A 193 -13.51 -2.34 3.98
CA ILE A 193 -14.33 -1.19 3.57
C ILE A 193 -13.96 0.04 4.40
N VAL A 194 -13.87 -0.12 5.72
CA VAL A 194 -13.54 0.97 6.65
C VAL A 194 -12.14 1.50 6.40
N LEU A 195 -11.12 0.64 6.40
CA LEU A 195 -9.74 1.04 6.13
C LEU A 195 -9.60 1.66 4.74
N GLY A 196 -10.22 1.07 3.72
CA GLY A 196 -10.22 1.58 2.35
C GLY A 196 -10.81 2.99 2.21
N SER A 197 -11.67 3.39 3.15
CA SER A 197 -12.39 4.67 3.15
C SER A 197 -11.83 5.71 4.10
N LEU A 198 -10.74 5.42 4.85
CA LEU A 198 -10.15 6.42 5.73
C LEU A 198 -9.62 7.60 4.91
N GLY A 199 -9.89 8.82 5.37
CA GLY A 199 -9.58 10.06 4.66
C GLY A 199 -8.12 10.21 4.25
N VAL A 200 -7.19 9.61 5.00
CA VAL A 200 -5.76 9.60 4.66
C VAL A 200 -5.50 8.89 3.33
N TYR A 201 -6.11 7.74 3.06
CA TYR A 201 -5.88 6.99 1.82
C TYR A 201 -6.62 7.61 0.64
N THR A 202 -7.82 8.12 0.88
CA THR A 202 -8.63 8.73 -0.17
C THR A 202 -8.01 10.05 -0.62
N GLY A 203 -7.47 10.83 0.33
CA GLY A 203 -6.63 11.99 0.07
C GLY A 203 -5.34 11.63 -0.68
N PHE A 204 -4.65 10.55 -0.30
CA PHE A 204 -3.47 10.06 -1.01
C PHE A 204 -3.75 9.62 -2.45
N ALA A 205 -4.90 8.97 -2.69
CA ALA A 205 -5.28 8.51 -4.02
C ALA A 205 -5.40 9.68 -5.00
N VAL A 206 -6.09 10.76 -4.61
CA VAL A 206 -6.25 11.97 -5.43
C VAL A 206 -5.01 12.84 -5.41
N GLY A 207 -4.34 12.96 -4.27
CA GLY A 207 -3.16 13.79 -4.07
C GLY A 207 -1.92 13.30 -4.83
N GLY A 208 -1.97 12.13 -5.46
CA GLY A 208 -0.87 11.61 -6.29
C GLY A 208 0.21 10.89 -5.50
N VAL A 209 -0.12 10.30 -4.34
CA VAL A 209 0.81 9.40 -3.63
C VAL A 209 0.73 8.02 -4.28
N THR A 210 1.77 7.63 -5.01
CA THR A 210 1.73 6.45 -5.91
C THR A 210 1.95 5.12 -5.19
N ASP A 211 1.96 5.11 -3.85
CA ASP A 211 2.01 3.88 -3.06
C ASP A 211 0.83 2.94 -3.38
N ALA A 212 -0.35 3.47 -3.71
CA ALA A 212 -1.51 2.64 -4.00
C ALA A 212 -1.27 1.65 -5.17
N LEU A 213 -0.30 1.93 -6.06
CA LEU A 213 0.06 1.05 -7.17
C LEU A 213 0.62 -0.30 -6.69
N TYR A 214 1.41 -0.33 -5.61
CA TYR A 214 1.99 -1.61 -5.15
C TYR A 214 1.09 -2.36 -4.16
N VAL A 215 0.16 -1.68 -3.49
CA VAL A 215 -0.63 -2.27 -2.40
C VAL A 215 -1.43 -3.51 -2.83
N PRO A 216 -2.13 -3.57 -4.00
CA PRO A 216 -2.83 -4.77 -4.43
C PRO A 216 -1.91 -5.99 -4.55
N PHE A 217 -0.71 -5.78 -5.11
CA PHE A 217 0.28 -6.84 -5.26
C PHE A 217 0.84 -7.26 -3.90
N LEU A 218 1.09 -6.30 -3.00
CA LEU A 218 1.57 -6.62 -1.66
C LEU A 218 0.51 -7.40 -0.85
N VAL A 219 -0.77 -7.05 -0.97
CA VAL A 219 -1.90 -7.80 -0.37
C VAL A 219 -1.89 -9.26 -0.86
N ILE A 220 -1.73 -9.49 -2.16
CA ILE A 220 -1.65 -10.85 -2.73
C ILE A 220 -0.39 -11.57 -2.24
N ALA A 221 0.74 -10.88 -2.16
CA ALA A 221 2.01 -11.45 -1.73
C ALA A 221 1.95 -11.99 -0.29
N VAL A 222 1.28 -11.27 0.60
CA VAL A 222 1.22 -11.59 2.04
C VAL A 222 0.02 -12.46 2.42
N PHE A 223 -0.89 -12.74 1.49
CA PHE A 223 -2.01 -13.64 1.76
C PHE A 223 -1.53 -15.08 1.99
N GLN A 224 -1.84 -15.62 3.17
CA GLN A 224 -1.42 -16.97 3.60
C GLN A 224 0.09 -17.24 3.37
N TRP A 225 0.93 -16.22 3.55
CA TRP A 225 2.37 -16.31 3.29
C TRP A 225 3.03 -17.43 4.09
N ASP A 226 2.48 -17.74 5.27
CA ASP A 226 2.95 -18.79 6.17
C ASP A 226 2.73 -20.21 5.65
N ARG A 227 1.85 -20.37 4.67
CA ARG A 227 1.59 -21.65 4.01
C ARG A 227 2.47 -21.86 2.79
N TYR A 228 3.28 -20.88 2.42
CA TYR A 228 4.14 -20.95 1.24
C TYR A 228 5.00 -22.22 1.17
N PRO A 229 5.66 -22.70 2.25
CA PRO A 229 6.42 -23.95 2.20
C PRO A 229 5.60 -25.17 1.75
N ALA A 230 4.32 -25.21 2.14
CA ALA A 230 3.40 -26.31 1.81
C ALA A 230 2.74 -26.17 0.42
N GLN A 231 2.86 -25.02 -0.26
CA GLN A 231 2.28 -24.82 -1.59
C GLN A 231 2.97 -25.75 -2.60
N ARG A 232 2.26 -26.15 -3.66
CA ARG A 232 2.78 -26.99 -4.75
C ARG A 232 2.29 -26.49 -6.11
N GLY A 233 2.95 -26.89 -7.19
CA GLY A 233 2.59 -26.53 -8.57
C GLY A 233 2.61 -25.02 -8.80
N TRP A 234 1.63 -24.52 -9.56
CA TRP A 234 1.52 -23.12 -9.96
C TRP A 234 1.32 -22.14 -8.79
N ARG A 235 0.73 -22.60 -7.67
CA ARG A 235 0.47 -21.74 -6.49
C ARG A 235 1.74 -21.15 -5.89
N ARG A 236 2.88 -21.86 -6.00
CA ARG A 236 4.21 -21.39 -5.56
C ARG A 236 4.71 -20.13 -6.27
N TRP A 237 4.05 -19.72 -7.36
CA TRP A 237 4.40 -18.49 -8.09
C TRP A 237 3.59 -17.29 -7.63
N ILE A 238 2.40 -17.46 -7.04
CA ILE A 238 1.48 -16.35 -6.75
C ILE A 238 2.14 -15.31 -5.83
N SER A 239 2.53 -15.74 -4.63
CA SER A 239 3.10 -14.86 -3.61
C SER A 239 4.42 -14.19 -4.06
N PRO A 240 5.44 -14.92 -4.55
CA PRO A 240 6.68 -14.28 -4.99
C PRO A 240 6.51 -13.42 -6.25
N THR A 241 5.60 -13.76 -7.17
CA THR A 241 5.30 -12.90 -8.34
C THR A 241 4.70 -11.58 -7.88
N ALA A 242 3.68 -11.63 -7.02
CA ALA A 242 3.07 -10.42 -6.48
C ALA A 242 4.08 -9.58 -5.67
N MET A 243 4.97 -10.22 -4.92
CA MET A 243 6.07 -9.53 -4.23
C MET A 243 7.03 -8.85 -5.21
N GLY A 244 7.47 -9.56 -6.25
CA GLY A 244 8.36 -9.01 -7.28
C GLY A 244 7.75 -7.82 -8.03
N LEU A 245 6.44 -7.89 -8.34
CA LEU A 245 5.70 -6.77 -8.94
C LEU A 245 5.61 -5.58 -7.98
N ALA A 246 5.27 -5.79 -6.71
CA ALA A 246 5.23 -4.72 -5.71
C ALA A 246 6.61 -4.04 -5.58
N MET A 247 7.68 -4.84 -5.49
CA MET A 247 9.05 -4.34 -5.42
C MET A 247 9.48 -3.60 -6.69
N ALA A 248 8.91 -3.93 -7.86
CA ALA A 248 9.21 -3.26 -9.12
C ALA A 248 8.49 -1.92 -9.28
N ILE A 249 7.56 -1.58 -8.38
CA ILE A 249 6.83 -0.31 -8.36
C ILE A 249 7.49 0.66 -7.38
N LYS A 250 7.79 0.23 -6.15
CA LYS A 250 8.46 1.05 -5.13
C LYS A 250 9.41 0.23 -4.25
N GLN A 251 10.25 0.94 -3.51
CA GLN A 251 11.20 0.37 -2.54
C GLN A 251 10.53 0.01 -1.21
N THR A 252 9.36 0.57 -0.86
CA THR A 252 8.68 0.27 0.41
C THR A 252 8.46 -1.24 0.63
N PRO A 253 8.00 -2.03 -0.36
CA PRO A 253 7.93 -3.49 -0.25
C PRO A 253 9.28 -4.19 -0.01
N TRP A 254 10.42 -3.58 -0.33
CA TRP A 254 11.73 -4.19 -0.10
C TRP A 254 11.99 -4.40 1.39
N PHE A 255 11.44 -3.54 2.25
CA PHE A 255 11.53 -3.68 3.69
C PHE A 255 10.67 -4.83 4.25
N VAL A 256 9.62 -5.24 3.53
CA VAL A 256 8.78 -6.38 3.93
C VAL A 256 9.48 -7.71 3.62
N LEU A 257 10.31 -7.76 2.57
CA LEU A 257 10.94 -8.99 2.09
C LEU A 257 11.77 -9.73 3.16
N PRO A 258 12.66 -9.08 3.94
CA PRO A 258 13.43 -9.78 4.98
C PRO A 258 12.55 -10.50 6.01
N PHE A 259 11.44 -9.88 6.44
CA PHE A 259 10.51 -10.48 7.39
C PHE A 259 9.78 -11.69 6.79
N LEU A 260 9.36 -11.59 5.53
CA LEU A 260 8.74 -12.72 4.82
C LEU A 260 9.72 -13.88 4.64
N LEU A 261 10.96 -13.62 4.23
CA LEU A 261 11.97 -14.67 4.04
C LEU A 261 12.33 -15.35 5.37
N ALA A 262 12.52 -14.56 6.44
CA ALA A 262 12.75 -15.10 7.78
C ALA A 262 11.56 -15.94 8.25
N GLY A 263 10.33 -15.45 8.04
CA GLY A 263 9.12 -16.19 8.39
C GLY A 263 8.98 -17.51 7.61
N ILE A 264 9.21 -17.48 6.29
CA ILE A 264 9.17 -18.67 5.43
C ILE A 264 10.20 -19.70 5.88
N TYR A 265 11.41 -19.26 6.24
CA TYR A 265 12.44 -20.12 6.81
C TYR A 265 11.95 -20.81 8.09
N LEU A 266 11.40 -20.03 9.03
CA LEU A 266 10.93 -20.53 10.34
C LEU A 266 9.72 -21.47 10.20
N GLU A 267 8.79 -21.19 9.30
CA GLU A 267 7.67 -22.10 8.98
C GLU A 267 8.16 -23.41 8.36
N SER A 268 9.13 -23.33 7.44
CA SER A 268 9.70 -24.52 6.81
C SER A 268 10.45 -25.40 7.83
N GLN A 269 11.20 -24.78 8.75
CA GLN A 269 11.88 -25.49 9.84
C GLN A 269 10.90 -26.20 10.76
N ARG A 270 9.79 -25.55 11.11
CA ARG A 270 8.74 -26.14 11.96
C ARG A 270 8.04 -27.33 11.31
N SER A 271 7.93 -27.35 9.99
CA SER A 271 7.23 -28.41 9.26
C SER A 271 8.08 -29.66 9.02
N GLU A 272 9.36 -29.50 8.66
CA GLU A 272 10.20 -30.63 8.21
C GLU A 272 11.48 -30.83 9.05
N ASN A 273 11.81 -29.89 9.95
CA ASN A 273 13.05 -29.88 10.76
C ASN A 273 14.35 -30.08 9.95
N ASP A 274 14.35 -29.67 8.68
CA ASP A 274 15.53 -29.72 7.80
C ASP A 274 15.93 -28.31 7.34
N ALA A 275 17.10 -27.88 7.78
CA ALA A 275 17.68 -26.59 7.41
C ALA A 275 18.06 -26.47 5.94
N ARG A 276 18.41 -27.58 5.27
CA ARG A 276 18.72 -27.55 3.85
C ARG A 276 17.45 -27.33 3.04
N HIS A 277 16.38 -28.05 3.38
CA HIS A 277 15.07 -27.82 2.79
C HIS A 277 14.59 -26.37 3.02
N ALA A 278 14.64 -25.87 4.25
CA ALA A 278 14.20 -24.50 4.56
C ALA A 278 14.97 -23.44 3.76
N LYS A 279 16.29 -23.56 3.63
CA LYS A 279 17.10 -22.68 2.77
C LYS A 279 16.69 -22.77 1.30
N SER A 280 16.41 -23.97 0.80
CA SER A 280 15.96 -24.18 -0.58
C SER A 280 14.60 -23.51 -0.85
N VAL A 281 13.65 -23.60 0.08
CA VAL A 281 12.34 -22.93 -0.03
C VAL A 281 12.48 -21.40 -0.06
N VAL A 282 13.31 -20.85 0.82
CA VAL A 282 13.61 -19.40 0.87
C VAL A 282 14.27 -18.94 -0.41
N TRP A 283 15.30 -19.65 -0.88
CA TRP A 283 15.97 -19.34 -2.14
C TRP A 283 15.00 -19.40 -3.31
N SER A 284 14.14 -20.41 -3.33
CA SER A 284 13.11 -20.56 -4.35
C SER A 284 12.10 -19.40 -4.35
N TYR A 285 11.75 -18.83 -3.19
CA TYR A 285 10.92 -17.63 -3.11
C TYR A 285 11.67 -16.42 -3.65
N LEU A 286 12.87 -16.18 -3.14
CA LEU A 286 13.71 -15.04 -3.47
C LEU A 286 14.03 -14.99 -4.97
N TRP A 287 14.40 -16.12 -5.56
CA TRP A 287 14.66 -16.24 -6.99
C TRP A 287 13.44 -15.85 -7.82
N ARG A 288 12.25 -16.39 -7.51
CA ARG A 288 11.01 -16.08 -8.25
C ARG A 288 10.64 -14.60 -8.15
N ALA A 289 10.71 -14.03 -6.95
CA ALA A 289 10.45 -12.61 -6.74
C ALA A 289 11.48 -11.74 -7.47
N GLY A 290 12.76 -12.13 -7.43
CA GLY A 290 13.85 -11.45 -8.12
C GLY A 290 13.71 -11.46 -9.64
N VAL A 291 13.33 -12.59 -10.23
CA VAL A 291 13.06 -12.67 -11.68
C VAL A 291 11.92 -11.75 -12.06
N VAL A 292 10.80 -11.78 -11.33
CA VAL A 292 9.64 -10.93 -11.61
C VAL A 292 9.94 -9.45 -11.41
N PHE A 293 10.75 -9.10 -10.40
CA PHE A 293 11.26 -7.75 -10.22
C PHE A 293 12.15 -7.31 -11.39
N ALA A 294 13.01 -8.20 -11.89
CA ALA A 294 13.92 -7.90 -12.99
C ALA A 294 13.20 -7.68 -14.32
N LEU A 295 12.12 -8.41 -14.62
CA LEU A 295 11.41 -8.35 -15.90
C LEU A 295 11.05 -6.92 -16.39
N PRO A 296 10.36 -6.07 -15.61
CA PRO A 296 10.07 -4.70 -16.05
C PRO A 296 11.31 -3.80 -16.08
N ASN A 297 12.35 -4.13 -15.31
CA ASN A 297 13.54 -3.30 -15.14
C ASN A 297 14.65 -3.61 -16.15
N ILE A 298 14.71 -4.83 -16.71
CA ILE A 298 15.89 -5.34 -17.42
C ILE A 298 16.25 -4.51 -18.65
N ALA A 299 15.26 -4.02 -19.39
CA ALA A 299 15.49 -3.18 -20.56
C ALA A 299 16.19 -1.85 -20.18
N PHE A 300 15.79 -1.25 -19.06
CA PHE A 300 16.37 0.01 -18.58
C PHE A 300 17.74 -0.20 -17.93
N ILE A 301 17.92 -1.32 -17.22
CA ILE A 301 19.23 -1.73 -16.69
C ILE A 301 20.20 -1.95 -17.84
N ALA A 302 19.81 -2.69 -18.88
CA ALA A 302 20.67 -2.94 -20.03
C ALA A 302 21.01 -1.65 -20.81
N ALA A 303 20.03 -0.75 -20.97
CA ALA A 303 20.23 0.52 -21.68
C ALA A 303 21.09 1.53 -20.91
N SER A 304 20.97 1.60 -19.58
CA SER A 304 21.78 2.48 -18.74
C SER A 304 21.83 1.98 -17.29
N PRO A 305 22.78 1.09 -16.94
CA PRO A 305 22.87 0.54 -15.58
C PRO A 305 23.08 1.64 -14.53
N ALA A 306 23.95 2.61 -14.84
CA ALA A 306 24.25 3.73 -13.95
C ALA A 306 23.05 4.68 -13.80
N GLY A 307 22.30 4.92 -14.88
CA GLY A 307 21.08 5.74 -14.85
C GLY A 307 20.01 5.09 -13.98
N TRP A 308 19.75 3.80 -14.18
CA TRP A 308 18.79 3.03 -13.39
C TRP A 308 19.17 3.00 -11.91
N LEU A 309 20.44 2.70 -11.58
CA LEU A 309 20.92 2.68 -10.20
C LEU A 309 20.80 4.05 -9.52
N ARG A 310 21.24 5.14 -10.19
CA ARG A 310 21.12 6.49 -9.62
C ARG A 310 19.67 6.90 -9.43
N GLY A 311 18.79 6.55 -10.37
CA GLY A 311 17.36 6.81 -10.27
C GLY A 311 16.74 6.07 -9.09
N VAL A 312 16.75 4.74 -9.11
CA VAL A 312 16.11 3.89 -8.08
C VAL A 312 16.66 4.14 -6.68
N PHE A 313 17.94 4.54 -6.54
CA PHE A 313 18.53 4.88 -5.24
C PHE A 313 18.60 6.39 -4.97
N THR A 314 17.91 7.23 -5.74
CA THR A 314 17.78 8.68 -5.46
C THR A 314 17.27 8.96 -4.05
N PRO A 315 16.31 8.22 -3.47
CA PRO A 315 15.90 8.44 -2.08
C PRO A 315 17.03 8.27 -1.05
N ILE A 316 18.08 7.51 -1.38
CA ILE A 316 19.24 7.26 -0.50
C ILE A 316 20.39 8.23 -0.80
N PHE A 317 20.64 8.54 -2.07
CA PHE A 317 21.79 9.36 -2.49
C PHE A 317 21.46 10.84 -2.71
N GLY A 318 20.18 11.18 -2.85
CA GLY A 318 19.72 12.48 -3.35
C GLY A 318 19.87 13.65 -2.38
N ASN A 319 20.24 13.40 -1.12
CA ASN A 319 20.32 14.41 -0.04
C ASN A 319 19.09 15.32 -0.05
N ALA A 320 17.91 14.71 -0.05
CA ALA A 320 16.65 15.44 -0.02
C ALA A 320 16.46 16.12 1.34
N VAL A 321 15.67 17.19 1.37
CA VAL A 321 15.30 17.85 2.63
C VAL A 321 14.53 16.84 3.50
N PRO A 322 14.92 16.65 4.77
CA PRO A 322 14.20 15.78 5.70
C PRO A 322 12.77 16.27 5.91
N ALA A 323 11.81 15.36 5.85
CA ALA A 323 10.39 15.69 5.96
C ALA A 323 9.59 14.47 6.41
N GLY A 324 8.59 14.67 7.26
CA GLY A 324 7.76 13.57 7.72
C GLY A 324 7.03 13.85 9.03
N GLN A 325 6.14 12.92 9.41
CA GLN A 325 5.39 12.94 10.66
C GLN A 325 5.96 11.99 11.73
N GLY A 326 7.04 11.23 11.42
CA GLY A 326 7.72 10.40 12.41
C GLY A 326 8.74 11.14 13.27
N TRP A 327 9.80 10.43 13.68
CA TRP A 327 10.82 10.98 14.60
C TRP A 327 11.46 12.28 14.10
N ILE A 328 11.60 12.43 12.78
CA ILE A 328 12.14 13.64 12.13
C ILE A 328 11.33 14.91 12.44
N ALA A 329 10.04 14.79 12.76
CA ALA A 329 9.19 15.92 13.13
C ALA A 329 9.72 16.68 14.35
N LEU A 330 10.41 16.00 15.28
CA LEU A 330 11.04 16.64 16.44
C LEU A 330 12.15 17.60 16.02
N SER A 331 12.98 17.22 15.05
CA SER A 331 13.99 18.13 14.50
C SER A 331 13.36 19.23 13.66
N ASN A 332 12.37 18.91 12.84
CA ASN A 332 11.79 19.87 11.89
C ASN A 332 10.95 20.96 12.58
N PHE A 333 10.19 20.63 13.63
CA PHE A 333 9.23 21.56 14.24
C PHE A 333 9.63 22.03 15.63
N LEU A 334 10.42 21.26 16.37
CA LEU A 334 10.84 21.62 17.73
C LEU A 334 12.34 21.99 17.80
N GLY A 335 13.08 21.84 16.70
CA GLY A 335 14.54 22.05 16.69
C GLY A 335 15.30 21.05 17.56
N ILE A 336 14.68 19.92 17.92
CA ILE A 336 15.29 18.90 18.78
C ILE A 336 16.10 17.95 17.91
N GLY A 337 17.42 17.93 18.10
CA GLY A 337 18.36 17.05 17.41
C GLY A 337 19.56 17.80 16.84
N GLY A 338 20.66 17.09 16.59
CA GLY A 338 21.93 17.70 16.16
C GLY A 338 22.04 18.02 14.66
N GLY A 339 20.94 17.97 13.90
CA GLY A 339 20.94 18.21 12.44
C GLY A 339 21.67 17.16 11.58
N LEU A 340 22.28 16.16 12.19
CA LEU A 340 23.08 15.15 11.49
C LEU A 340 22.18 14.04 10.91
N LEU A 341 21.94 14.08 9.60
CA LEU A 341 21.10 13.10 8.87
C LEU A 341 21.52 11.64 9.07
N LYS A 342 22.82 11.40 9.23
CA LYS A 342 23.36 10.06 9.49
C LYS A 342 22.77 9.41 10.75
N VAL A 343 22.30 10.19 11.72
CA VAL A 343 21.65 9.66 12.93
C VAL A 343 20.33 8.97 12.58
N TYR A 344 19.54 9.56 11.69
CA TYR A 344 18.29 8.96 11.21
C TYR A 344 18.55 7.65 10.44
N ALA A 345 19.56 7.65 9.57
CA ALA A 345 19.98 6.43 8.87
C ALA A 345 20.43 5.33 9.85
N LEU A 346 21.26 5.68 10.85
CA LEU A 346 21.71 4.74 11.87
C LEU A 346 20.52 4.20 12.68
N LEU A 347 19.60 5.07 13.12
CA LEU A 347 18.40 4.68 13.85
C LEU A 347 17.53 3.74 13.03
N ALA A 348 17.25 4.06 11.76
CA ALA A 348 16.48 3.17 10.88
C ALA A 348 17.16 1.80 10.73
N VAL A 349 18.48 1.76 10.54
CA VAL A 349 19.26 0.50 10.46
C VAL A 349 19.22 -0.27 11.79
N SER A 350 19.36 0.40 12.93
CA SER A 350 19.23 -0.24 14.24
C SER A 350 17.83 -0.80 14.47
N VAL A 351 16.79 -0.05 14.13
CA VAL A 351 15.40 -0.46 14.32
C VAL A 351 15.02 -1.62 13.41
N ILE A 352 15.50 -1.69 12.15
CA ILE A 352 15.22 -2.85 11.29
C ILE A 352 15.90 -4.12 11.82
N ILE A 353 17.14 -4.01 12.32
CA ILE A 353 17.86 -5.15 12.92
C ILE A 353 17.11 -5.62 14.18
N LEU A 354 16.78 -4.69 15.09
CA LEU A 354 16.06 -5.00 16.33
C LEU A 354 14.68 -5.58 16.04
N SER A 355 13.96 -5.06 15.06
CA SER A 355 12.64 -5.56 14.65
C SER A 355 12.74 -6.97 14.06
N LEU A 356 13.78 -7.26 13.27
CA LEU A 356 14.02 -8.60 12.72
C LEU A 356 14.39 -9.61 13.82
N VAL A 357 15.26 -9.20 14.76
CA VAL A 357 15.60 -10.01 15.94
C VAL A 357 14.35 -10.28 16.78
N PHE A 358 13.55 -9.26 17.08
CA PHE A 358 12.28 -9.38 17.78
C PHE A 358 11.32 -10.34 17.06
N PHE A 359 11.20 -10.19 15.73
CA PHE A 359 10.36 -11.04 14.89
C PHE A 359 10.77 -12.52 14.99
N VAL A 360 12.07 -12.81 14.87
CA VAL A 360 12.61 -14.18 14.93
C VAL A 360 12.49 -14.77 16.34
N LEU A 361 12.86 -14.04 17.39
CA LEU A 361 12.89 -14.55 18.76
C LEU A 361 11.49 -14.87 19.31
N LEU A 362 10.47 -14.09 18.92
CA LEU A 362 9.11 -14.27 19.38
C LEU A 362 8.23 -15.03 18.38
N TYR A 363 8.82 -15.62 17.34
CA TYR A 363 8.11 -16.44 16.39
C TYR A 363 7.47 -17.66 17.09
N PRO A 364 6.17 -17.95 16.90
CA PRO A 364 5.27 -17.52 15.82
C PRO A 364 4.31 -16.39 16.22
N ARG A 365 4.46 -15.79 17.41
CA ARG A 365 3.52 -14.77 17.93
C ARG A 365 3.55 -13.49 17.09
N THR A 366 4.69 -13.18 16.49
CA THR A 366 4.95 -11.98 15.67
C THR A 366 4.55 -12.13 14.20
N LYS A 367 4.13 -13.33 13.78
CA LYS A 367 3.77 -13.66 12.41
C LYS A 367 2.69 -12.76 11.82
N ALA A 368 1.65 -12.45 12.60
CA ALA A 368 0.53 -11.62 12.17
C ALA A 368 0.93 -10.18 11.84
N ILE A 369 2.02 -9.69 12.43
CA ILE A 369 2.51 -8.31 12.30
C ILE A 369 3.77 -8.19 11.45
N ALA A 370 4.18 -9.26 10.75
CA ALA A 370 5.39 -9.28 9.91
C ALA A 370 5.44 -8.12 8.90
N VAL A 371 4.29 -7.79 8.30
CA VAL A 371 4.13 -6.76 7.28
C VAL A 371 4.11 -5.35 7.86
N LEU A 372 3.79 -5.21 9.16
CA LEU A 372 3.78 -3.94 9.87
C LEU A 372 5.17 -3.54 10.38
N MET A 373 6.07 -4.50 10.59
CA MET A 373 7.42 -4.27 11.12
C MET A 373 8.18 -3.13 10.39
N PRO A 374 8.15 -3.06 9.05
CA PRO A 374 8.77 -1.95 8.32
C PRO A 374 8.26 -0.56 8.69
N SER A 375 6.98 -0.40 9.07
CA SER A 375 6.45 0.91 9.45
C SER A 375 7.15 1.46 10.70
N PHE A 376 7.55 0.59 11.65
CA PHE A 376 8.37 1.02 12.79
C PHE A 376 9.75 1.50 12.35
N VAL A 377 10.35 0.87 11.35
CA VAL A 377 11.64 1.29 10.78
C VAL A 377 11.52 2.66 10.12
N LEU A 378 10.53 2.80 9.24
CA LEU A 378 10.30 4.01 8.46
C LEU A 378 9.88 5.19 9.34
N PHE A 379 9.30 4.93 10.52
CA PHE A 379 9.01 5.95 11.52
C PHE A 379 10.26 6.75 11.92
N PHE A 380 11.44 6.12 11.98
CA PHE A 380 12.71 6.75 12.34
C PHE A 380 13.54 7.22 11.13
N SER A 381 12.99 7.11 9.91
CA SER A 381 13.67 7.61 8.70
C SER A 381 13.70 9.15 8.67
N GLU A 382 14.73 9.72 8.04
CA GLU A 382 14.82 11.16 7.74
C GLU A 382 13.66 11.64 6.85
N ARG A 383 13.03 10.72 6.11
CA ARG A 383 11.83 10.99 5.32
C ARG A 383 10.65 10.16 5.78
N SER A 384 10.21 10.34 7.02
CA SER A 384 9.14 9.54 7.63
C SER A 384 7.74 10.07 7.28
N PHE A 385 7.33 9.91 6.03
CA PHE A 385 6.00 10.34 5.57
C PHE A 385 4.88 9.37 6.01
N ALA A 386 3.66 9.89 6.14
CA ALA A 386 2.51 9.17 6.64
C ALA A 386 2.16 7.94 5.78
N ASN A 387 2.34 8.01 4.46
CA ASN A 387 2.15 6.87 3.56
C ASN A 387 3.04 5.67 3.95
N TYR A 388 4.26 5.88 4.43
CA TYR A 388 5.14 4.81 4.90
C TYR A 388 4.62 4.08 6.15
N LEU A 389 3.80 4.78 6.93
CA LEU A 389 3.21 4.25 8.15
C LEU A 389 1.88 3.54 7.86
N VAL A 390 1.02 4.15 7.03
CA VAL A 390 -0.35 3.67 6.85
C VAL A 390 -0.53 2.71 5.67
N MET A 391 0.25 2.82 4.59
CA MET A 391 0.03 1.99 3.39
C MET A 391 0.27 0.48 3.61
N LEU A 392 0.95 0.11 4.69
CA LEU A 392 1.15 -1.28 5.08
C LEU A 392 0.03 -1.84 5.96
N LEU A 393 -0.91 -1.02 6.44
CA LEU A 393 -1.99 -1.48 7.34
C LEU A 393 -2.96 -2.43 6.64
N LEU A 394 -3.37 -2.15 5.41
CA LEU A 394 -4.28 -3.02 4.66
C LEU A 394 -3.62 -4.39 4.31
N PRO A 395 -2.39 -4.45 3.78
CA PRO A 395 -1.62 -5.69 3.69
C PRO A 395 -1.45 -6.40 5.03
N THR A 396 -1.21 -5.67 6.12
CA THR A 396 -1.10 -6.25 7.47
C THR A 396 -2.40 -6.88 7.92
N LEU A 397 -3.55 -6.26 7.68
CA LEU A 397 -4.87 -6.83 7.99
C LEU A 397 -5.07 -8.17 7.26
N VAL A 398 -4.67 -8.25 5.99
CA VAL A 398 -4.77 -9.48 5.18
C VAL A 398 -3.79 -10.54 5.69
N ALA A 399 -2.56 -10.18 6.01
CA ALA A 399 -1.59 -11.10 6.60
C ALA A 399 -2.08 -11.65 7.95
N ALA A 400 -2.50 -10.77 8.86
CA ALA A 400 -3.01 -11.13 10.18
C ALA A 400 -4.29 -11.99 10.09
N GLY A 401 -5.19 -11.67 9.16
CA GLY A 401 -6.47 -12.38 8.98
C GLY A 401 -6.36 -13.72 8.24
N SER A 402 -5.24 -13.99 7.56
CA SER A 402 -5.06 -15.21 6.75
C SER A 402 -3.98 -16.18 7.26
N THR A 403 -3.07 -15.70 8.12
CA THR A 403 -2.03 -16.53 8.73
C THR A 403 -2.57 -17.36 9.90
N ARG A 404 -1.99 -18.54 10.13
CA ARG A 404 -2.36 -19.39 11.28
C ARG A 404 -1.80 -18.82 12.59
N LEU A 405 -2.69 -18.55 13.55
CA LEU A 405 -2.31 -18.16 14.92
C LEU A 405 -1.84 -19.37 15.73
N ALA A 406 -0.89 -19.12 16.64
CA ALA A 406 -0.26 -20.14 17.49
C ALA A 406 -1.23 -20.94 18.39
N SER A 407 -2.42 -20.40 18.66
CA SER A 407 -3.47 -21.09 19.43
C SER A 407 -4.16 -22.21 18.64
N VAL A 408 -4.24 -22.07 17.31
CA VAL A 408 -4.85 -23.07 16.43
C VAL A 408 -3.92 -24.27 16.22
N GLU A 409 -2.60 -24.09 16.35
CA GLU A 409 -1.61 -25.18 16.31
C GLU A 409 -1.65 -26.08 17.56
N ARG A 410 -2.30 -25.65 18.66
CA ARG A 410 -2.46 -26.43 19.90
C ARG A 410 -3.81 -27.16 20.02
N GLY A 411 -4.54 -27.30 18.92
CA GLY A 411 -5.90 -27.86 18.86
C GLY A 411 -6.02 -29.39 18.81
N THR A 412 -5.28 -30.13 19.65
CA THR A 412 -5.79 -31.34 20.30
C THR A 412 -5.44 -31.26 21.77
N MET A 413 -6.15 -30.41 22.52
CA MET A 413 -6.47 -30.70 23.91
C MET A 413 -7.87 -30.16 24.23
N PRO A 414 -8.73 -30.94 24.91
CA PRO A 414 -10.04 -30.48 25.33
C PRO A 414 -9.87 -29.43 26.42
N LEU A 415 -10.54 -28.29 26.25
CA LEU A 415 -10.77 -27.32 27.32
C LEU A 415 -11.65 -27.99 28.38
N ALA A 416 -11.00 -28.53 29.42
CA ALA A 416 -11.60 -28.73 30.71
C ALA A 416 -11.17 -27.56 31.61
N LEU A 417 -12.17 -26.82 32.13
CA LEU A 417 -12.17 -26.03 33.38
C LEU A 417 -11.13 -24.88 33.42
N TRP A 418 -11.49 -23.60 33.57
CA TRP A 418 -12.42 -22.96 34.51
C TRP A 418 -12.97 -21.66 33.95
#